data_AF-A0AAW5JVK1-F1
#
_entry.id   AF-A0AAW5JVK1-F1
#
_cell.length_a   1.000
_cell.length_b   1.000
_cell.length_c   1.000
_cell.angle_alpha   90.00
_cell.angle_beta   90.00
_cell.angle_gamma   90.00
#
_symmetry.space_group_name_H-M   'P 1'
#
loop_
_entity.id
_entity.type
_entity.pdbx_description
1 polymer ?
#
loop_
_entity_poly.entity_id
_entity_poly.type
_entity_poly.pdbx_seq_one_letter_code
_entity_poly.pdbx_strand_id
1 'polypeptide(L)'
;LTVSLGVKNPDELDVSLSTLMQSATEDEHPPGNAIIAHNEGVDLLPSNIELSGMETGLFNVMSREYVLKSCIEGMRKNYDYIRC
;
A
#
# COMPACT_ATOMS: atom_id res chain seq x y z
N LEU A 1 12.18 -1.07 -11.38
CA LEU A 1 12.42 -2.51 -11.22
C LEU A 1 11.12 -3.14 -10.70
N THR A 2 10.02 -3.07 -11.49
CA THR A 2 8.64 -3.33 -10.98
C THR A 2 7.74 -4.00 -12.03
N VAL A 3 8.34 -4.74 -12.98
CA VAL A 3 7.60 -5.43 -14.06
C VAL A 3 7.37 -6.92 -13.73
N SER A 4 7.92 -7.41 -12.62
CA SER A 4 8.06 -8.85 -12.36
C SER A 4 6.90 -9.51 -11.61
N LEU A 5 5.81 -8.80 -11.28
CA LEU A 5 4.70 -9.33 -10.46
C LEU A 5 3.32 -9.26 -11.12
N GLY A 6 3.25 -9.09 -12.45
CA GLY A 6 1.98 -9.22 -13.19
C GLY A 6 1.07 -7.99 -13.20
N VAL A 7 1.45 -6.88 -12.55
CA VAL A 7 0.77 -5.60 -12.70
C VAL A 7 1.15 -5.00 -14.06
N LYS A 8 0.29 -5.15 -15.06
CA LYS A 8 0.54 -4.67 -16.43
C LYS A 8 0.78 -3.15 -16.48
N ASN A 9 0.09 -2.38 -15.63
CA ASN A 9 0.21 -0.92 -15.56
C ASN A 9 0.00 -0.46 -14.10
N PRO A 10 1.06 -0.20 -13.32
CA PRO A 10 0.91 0.33 -11.96
C PRO A 10 0.32 1.76 -11.93
N ASP A 11 0.37 2.49 -13.04
CA ASP A 11 -0.22 3.82 -13.20
C ASP A 11 -1.74 3.78 -13.44
N GLU A 12 -2.32 2.62 -13.79
CA GLU A 12 -3.78 2.42 -13.95
C GLU A 12 -4.44 1.83 -12.70
N LEU A 13 -3.68 1.69 -11.61
CA LEU A 13 -4.23 1.21 -10.35
C LEU A 13 -4.97 2.35 -9.64
N ASP A 14 -6.30 2.27 -9.63
CA ASP A 14 -7.16 3.19 -8.87
C ASP A 14 -6.83 3.22 -7.37
N VAL A 15 -6.24 2.14 -6.83
CA VAL A 15 -5.88 2.01 -5.41
C VAL A 15 -4.53 1.33 -5.27
N SER A 16 -3.63 1.92 -4.48
CA SER A 16 -2.29 1.37 -4.20
C SER A 16 -1.89 1.54 -2.72
N LEU A 17 -0.69 1.08 -2.35
CA LEU A 17 -0.08 1.36 -1.06
C LEU A 17 -0.07 2.86 -0.74
N SER A 18 0.10 3.73 -1.75
CA SER A 18 0.04 5.19 -1.56
C SER A 18 -1.31 5.60 -0.95
N THR A 19 -2.40 5.15 -1.57
CA THR A 19 -3.77 5.42 -1.13
C THR A 19 -4.03 4.91 0.28
N LEU A 20 -3.55 3.71 0.62
CA LEU A 20 -3.70 3.15 1.97
C LEU A 20 -2.96 3.97 3.03
N MET A 21 -1.73 4.40 2.74
CA MET A 21 -0.94 5.23 3.66
C MET A 21 -1.56 6.61 3.85
N GLN A 22 -2.15 7.16 2.79
CA GLN A 22 -2.89 8.41 2.85
C GLN A 22 -4.14 8.27 3.72
N SER A 23 -4.98 7.26 3.50
CA SER A 23 -6.16 7.02 4.34
C SER A 23 -5.78 6.80 5.81
N ALA A 24 -4.68 6.09 6.09
CA ALA A 24 -4.18 5.91 7.45
C ALA A 24 -3.66 7.21 8.10
N THR A 25 -3.21 8.16 7.30
CA THR A 25 -2.77 9.49 7.76
C THR A 25 -3.97 10.40 8.04
N GLU A 26 -5.00 10.29 7.21
CA GLU A 26 -6.22 11.11 7.26
C GLU A 26 -7.28 10.51 8.22
N ASP A 27 -6.96 9.40 8.91
CA ASP A 27 -7.89 8.62 9.75
C ASP A 27 -9.16 8.17 8.98
N GLU A 28 -9.05 8.00 7.66
CA GLU A 28 -10.13 7.54 6.79
C GLU A 28 -10.16 6.02 6.63
N HIS A 29 -11.32 5.50 6.19
CA HIS A 29 -11.45 4.08 5.93
C HIS A 29 -10.63 3.68 4.70
N PRO A 30 -9.69 2.73 4.80
CA PRO A 30 -8.87 2.35 3.68
C PRO A 30 -9.72 1.68 2.58
N PRO A 31 -9.43 1.95 1.30
CA PRO A 31 -10.09 1.28 0.19
C PRO A 31 -9.82 -0.23 0.21
N GLY A 32 -10.89 -1.03 0.16
CA GLY A 32 -10.83 -2.49 0.30
C GLY A 32 -10.32 -3.26 -0.92
N ASN A 33 -10.09 -2.58 -2.05
CA ASN A 33 -9.65 -3.14 -3.32
C ASN A 33 -8.15 -2.91 -3.60
N ALA A 34 -7.37 -2.54 -2.59
CA ALA A 34 -5.93 -2.32 -2.74
C ALA A 34 -5.14 -3.62 -2.99
N ILE A 35 -5.72 -4.79 -2.71
CA ILE A 35 -5.03 -6.08 -2.78
C ILE A 35 -5.36 -6.77 -4.10
N ILE A 36 -4.32 -7.16 -4.82
CA ILE A 36 -4.41 -7.94 -6.06
C ILE A 36 -4.11 -9.41 -5.72
N ALA A 37 -5.13 -10.26 -5.82
CA ALA A 37 -4.94 -11.70 -5.68
C ALA A 37 -4.18 -12.25 -6.90
N HIS A 38 -3.05 -12.92 -6.66
CA HIS A 38 -2.27 -13.58 -7.69
C HIS A 38 -2.61 -15.08 -7.75
N ASN A 39 -2.59 -15.65 -8.96
CA ASN A 39 -2.94 -17.06 -9.19
C ASN A 39 -1.99 -18.06 -8.51
N GLU A 40 -0.84 -17.60 -8.01
CA GLU A 40 0.11 -18.40 -7.23
C GLU A 40 -0.32 -18.54 -5.75
N GLY A 41 -1.49 -18.02 -5.37
CA GLY A 41 -2.00 -18.08 -3.99
C GLY A 41 -1.35 -17.06 -3.07
N VAL A 42 -0.82 -15.97 -3.64
CA VAL A 42 -0.26 -14.84 -2.90
C VAL A 42 -1.01 -13.58 -3.25
N ASP A 43 -1.13 -12.70 -2.26
CA ASP A 43 -1.78 -11.41 -2.42
C ASP A 43 -0.71 -10.32 -2.55
N LEU A 44 -0.92 -9.43 -3.51
CA LEU A 44 0.00 -8.37 -3.85
C LEU A 44 -0.62 -7.03 -3.49
N LEU A 45 0.09 -6.25 -2.68
CA LEU A 45 -0.21 -4.86 -2.46
C LEU A 45 0.66 -4.03 -3.41
N PRO A 46 0.11 -3.46 -4.49
CA PRO A 46 0.89 -2.74 -5.47
C PRO A 46 1.30 -1.37 -4.94
N SER A 47 2.47 -0.90 -5.39
CA SER A 47 2.90 0.49 -5.25
C SER A 47 2.88 1.19 -6.60
N ASN A 48 2.69 2.51 -6.58
CA ASN A 48 2.71 3.37 -7.76
C ASN A 48 3.69 4.54 -7.57
N ILE A 49 3.82 5.39 -8.59
CA ILE A 49 4.75 6.53 -8.56
C ILE A 49 4.37 7.57 -7.51
N GLU A 50 3.09 7.67 -7.12
CA GLU A 50 2.60 8.60 -6.10
C GLU A 50 3.21 8.31 -4.73
N LEU A 51 3.63 7.06 -4.48
CA LEU A 51 4.36 6.70 -3.27
C LEU A 51 5.64 7.54 -3.11
N SER A 52 6.27 7.96 -4.21
CA SER A 52 7.43 8.88 -4.16
C SER A 52 7.05 10.30 -3.70
N GLY A 53 5.83 10.75 -3.99
CA GLY A 53 5.27 12.00 -3.47
C GLY A 53 4.80 11.89 -2.03
N MET A 54 4.70 10.68 -1.49
CA MET A 54 4.26 10.46 -0.12
C MET A 54 5.26 11.01 0.91
N GLU A 55 6.54 11.13 0.57
CA GLU A 55 7.55 11.71 1.47
C GLU A 55 7.22 13.16 1.85
N THR A 56 6.70 13.95 0.90
CA THR A 56 6.30 15.34 1.16
C THR A 56 4.96 15.41 1.88
N GLY A 57 4.02 14.50 1.59
CA GLY A 57 2.74 14.39 2.32
C GLY A 57 2.92 13.96 3.78
N LEU A 58 3.83 13.03 4.03
CA LEU A 58 4.17 12.51 5.35
C LEU A 58 5.03 13.49 6.18
N PHE A 59 5.56 14.55 5.59
CA PHE A 59 6.41 15.51 6.29
C PHE A 59 5.69 16.20 7.45
N ASN A 60 4.38 16.45 7.29
CA ASN A 60 3.53 17.06 8.31
C ASN A 60 2.87 16.03 9.26
N VAL A 61 3.13 14.73 9.04
CA VAL A 61 2.52 13.64 9.80
C VAL A 61 3.42 13.29 10.97
N MET A 62 2.87 13.39 12.17
CA MET A 62 3.54 12.91 13.37
C MET A 62 3.72 11.39 13.27
N SER A 63 4.91 10.87 13.57
CA SER A 63 5.20 9.43 13.49
C SER A 63 5.17 8.86 12.06
N ARG A 64 5.60 9.63 11.04
CA ARG A 64 5.63 9.18 9.63
C ARG A 64 6.31 7.83 9.40
N GLU A 65 7.36 7.53 10.17
CA GLU A 65 8.08 6.26 10.12
C GLU A 65 7.23 5.06 10.58
N TYR A 66 6.10 5.33 11.26
CA TYR A 66 5.14 4.34 11.71
C TYR A 66 3.92 4.20 10.81
N VAL A 67 3.69 5.07 9.82
CA VAL A 67 2.50 5.00 8.95
C VAL A 67 2.44 3.68 8.20
N LEU A 68 3.56 3.28 7.57
CA LEU A 68 3.63 1.97 6.89
C LEU A 68 3.40 0.82 7.87
N LYS A 69 3.93 0.92 9.09
CA LYS A 69 3.76 -0.09 10.13
C LYS A 69 2.29 -0.22 10.54
N SER A 70 1.59 0.90 10.74
CA SER A 70 0.16 0.90 11.07
C SER A 70 -0.69 0.31 9.95
N CYS A 71 -0.41 0.65 8.67
CA CYS A 71 -1.06 0.03 7.52
C CYS A 71 -0.88 -1.50 7.51
N ILE A 72 0.37 -1.95 7.69
CA ILE A 72 0.70 -3.38 7.72
C ILE A 72 0.06 -4.08 8.92
N GLU A 73 0.06 -3.48 10.11
CA GLU A 73 -0.56 -4.06 11.31
C GLU A 73 -2.06 -4.29 11.15
N GLY A 74 -2.76 -3.38 10.45
CA GLY A 74 -4.17 -3.56 10.10
C GLY A 74 -4.40 -4.79 9.21
N MET A 75 -3.52 -5.00 8.23
CA MET A 75 -3.61 -6.11 7.28
C MET A 75 -3.04 -7.42 7.83
N ARG A 76 -2.11 -7.36 8.78
CA ARG A 76 -1.41 -8.52 9.35
C ARG A 76 -2.33 -9.57 9.95
N LYS A 77 -3.53 -9.18 10.39
CA LYS A 77 -4.54 -10.13 10.89
C LYS A 77 -5.07 -11.08 9.81
N ASN A 78 -4.93 -10.70 8.54
CA ASN A 78 -5.43 -11.44 7.38
C ASN A 78 -4.33 -12.24 6.67
N TYR A 79 -3.06 -12.11 7.08
CA TYR A 79 -1.92 -12.72 6.42
C TYR A 79 -0.97 -13.39 7.40
N ASP A 80 -0.64 -14.65 7.15
CA ASP A 80 0.37 -15.38 7.93
C ASP A 80 1.79 -14.81 7.71
N TYR A 81 2.04 -14.26 6.52
CA TYR A 81 3.34 -13.72 6.13
C TYR A 81 3.18 -12.49 5.23
N ILE A 82 3.91 -11.41 5.57
CA ILE A 82 3.99 -10.18 4.77
C ILE A 82 5.45 -9.96 4.39
N ARG A 83 5.73 -9.83 3.09
CA ARG A 83 7.06 -9.57 2.55
C ARG A 83 7.06 -8.22 1.86
N CYS A 84 7.86 -7.30 2.38
CA CYS A 84 8.14 -6.00 1.77
C CYS A 84 9.44 -6.06 0.96
#